data_AF-A0A7K6T6Z7-F1
#
_entry.id   AF-A0A7K6T6Z7-F1
#
_cell.length_a   1.000
_cell.length_b   1.000
_cell.length_c   1.000
_cell.angle_alpha   90.00
_cell.angle_beta   90.00
_cell.angle_gamma   90.00
#
_symmetry.space_group_name_H-M   'P 1'
#
loop_
_entity.id
_entity.type
_entity.pdbx_description
1 polymer ?
#
loop_
_entity_poly.entity_id
_entity_poly.type
_entity_poly.pdbx_seq_one_letter_code
_entity_poly.pdbx_strand_id
1 'polypeptide(L)'
;QNGRNRPSPPAAKMAAYEKRRAAAAPAPAAGSGLAEPARPAAGGLGSEADFLLRAGVTAMVREALLKVLEARPEEPVSFLADYFERLVLGSPGAAGESSAELPGPPQRLARALWYVRLAHHSHRTAFDSNAGAAYEVLGAGGRRRKAGVDGRLYSELLRRICQRGAAPAEAAAALLGRVRCRDHEAVPLPVFRYGVLACSVLLEFAAKADALFGVLGGGSGAADGRVCQAVLRALEEALGTGHGPRPGRFLEAGSRLGPDRLALAMDRALRERQRGSAMSREEFLRRATALFVARVKPIE
;
A
#
# COMPACT_ATOMS: atom_id res chain seq x y z
N GLN A 1 37.92 54.14 15.92
CA GLN A 1 38.62 53.57 14.75
C GLN A 1 38.28 52.10 14.66
N ASN A 2 37.78 51.66 13.49
CA ASN A 2 37.76 50.30 12.92
C ASN A 2 37.23 49.12 13.76
N GLY A 3 36.40 48.21 13.25
CA GLY A 3 35.86 47.97 11.91
C GLY A 3 34.98 46.73 11.99
N ARG A 4 33.77 46.83 11.43
CA ARG A 4 32.73 45.78 11.44
C ARG A 4 33.14 44.61 10.54
N ASN A 5 33.23 43.41 11.09
CA ASN A 5 33.19 42.16 10.31
C ASN A 5 31.73 41.85 9.95
N ARG A 6 31.34 42.08 8.69
CA ARG A 6 30.13 41.49 8.10
C ARG A 6 30.54 40.27 7.27
N PRO A 7 29.88 39.11 7.41
CA PRO A 7 30.05 38.01 6.46
C PRO A 7 29.39 38.35 5.12
N SER A 8 30.12 38.12 4.04
CA SER A 8 29.71 38.36 2.65
C SER A 8 28.61 37.38 2.18
N PRO A 9 27.73 37.76 1.23
CA PRO A 9 26.63 36.92 0.77
C PRO A 9 27.07 35.78 -0.17
N PRO A 10 26.26 34.72 -0.30
CA PRO A 10 26.59 33.46 -0.99
C PRO A 10 26.73 33.55 -2.53
N ALA A 11 26.48 34.71 -3.14
CA ALA A 11 26.48 34.89 -4.60
C ALA A 11 27.88 34.78 -5.24
N ALA A 12 28.95 35.12 -4.52
CA ALA A 12 30.31 35.10 -5.06
C ALA A 12 30.85 33.69 -5.35
N LYS A 13 30.34 32.65 -4.65
CA LYS A 13 30.75 31.25 -4.87
C LYS A 13 30.07 30.62 -6.10
N MET A 14 28.86 31.08 -6.46
CA MET A 14 28.13 30.58 -7.63
C MET A 14 28.73 31.07 -8.95
N ALA A 15 29.20 32.32 -9.01
CA ALA A 15 29.83 32.89 -10.21
C ALA A 15 31.15 32.20 -10.59
N ALA A 16 31.89 31.67 -9.61
CA ALA A 16 33.12 30.91 -9.86
C ALA A 16 32.86 29.50 -10.42
N TYR A 17 31.69 28.91 -10.10
CA TYR A 17 31.31 27.58 -10.58
C TYR A 17 30.81 27.62 -12.03
N GLU A 18 30.07 28.67 -12.41
CA GLU A 18 29.60 28.85 -13.79
C GLU A 18 30.73 29.17 -14.77
N LYS A 19 31.75 29.93 -14.34
CA LYS A 19 32.93 30.24 -15.17
C LYS A 19 33.78 29.01 -15.51
N ARG A 20 33.80 27.97 -14.65
CA ARG A 20 34.46 26.69 -14.94
C ARG A 20 33.64 25.80 -15.88
N ARG A 21 32.31 25.93 -15.88
CA ARG A 21 31.42 25.13 -16.73
C ARG A 21 31.40 25.63 -18.19
N ALA A 22 31.60 26.93 -18.41
CA ALA A 22 31.69 27.52 -19.75
C ALA A 22 33.02 27.23 -20.48
N ALA A 23 34.09 26.87 -19.76
CA ALA A 23 35.39 26.55 -20.36
C ALA A 23 35.51 25.10 -20.89
N ALA A 24 34.45 24.28 -20.73
CA ALA A 24 34.46 22.85 -21.04
C ALA A 24 33.58 22.44 -22.24
N ALA A 25 33.11 23.42 -23.05
CA ALA A 25 32.41 23.11 -24.30
C ALA A 25 33.42 22.88 -25.43
N PRO A 26 33.42 21.71 -26.12
CA PRO A 26 34.31 21.49 -27.25
C PRO A 26 33.78 22.21 -28.51
N ALA A 27 34.65 22.96 -29.16
CA ALA A 27 34.45 23.52 -30.50
C ALA A 27 34.71 22.43 -31.59
N PRO A 28 34.11 22.54 -32.79
CA PRO A 28 34.34 21.59 -33.86
C PRO A 28 35.66 21.96 -34.58
N ALA A 29 36.54 20.98 -34.79
CA ALA A 29 37.68 21.14 -35.68
C ALA A 29 37.88 19.88 -36.52
N ALA A 30 37.80 20.10 -37.83
CA ALA A 30 38.19 19.16 -38.86
C ALA A 30 39.72 19.02 -38.93
N GLY A 31 40.19 17.84 -39.35
CA GLY A 31 41.40 17.70 -40.16
C GLY A 31 42.69 17.27 -39.48
N SER A 32 43.22 16.14 -39.99
CA SER A 32 44.63 15.74 -40.07
C SER A 32 45.24 14.92 -38.91
N GLY A 33 45.34 13.61 -39.16
CA GLY A 33 46.59 12.84 -39.14
C GLY A 33 47.41 12.76 -37.85
N LEU A 34 47.44 11.55 -37.26
CA LEU A 34 48.64 10.77 -36.87
C LEU A 34 48.44 10.01 -35.54
N ALA A 35 48.57 8.68 -35.66
CA ALA A 35 48.93 7.67 -34.68
C ALA A 35 48.27 7.67 -33.28
N GLU A 36 47.44 6.63 -33.05
CA GLU A 36 47.09 6.16 -31.70
C GLU A 36 48.34 5.87 -30.85
N PRO A 37 48.38 6.32 -29.58
CA PRO A 37 49.09 5.59 -28.55
C PRO A 37 48.12 4.64 -27.84
N ALA A 38 48.60 3.41 -27.70
CA ALA A 38 47.90 2.26 -27.15
C ALA A 38 47.03 2.55 -25.91
N ARG A 39 45.82 1.98 -25.94
CA ARG A 39 44.94 1.82 -24.78
C ARG A 39 45.73 1.19 -23.62
N PRO A 40 45.68 1.73 -22.38
CA PRO A 40 45.92 0.89 -21.23
C PRO A 40 44.79 -0.14 -21.19
N ALA A 41 45.16 -1.42 -21.05
CA ALA A 41 44.22 -2.51 -20.86
C ALA A 41 43.43 -2.29 -19.57
N ALA A 42 42.29 -1.60 -19.66
CA ALA A 42 41.25 -1.60 -18.64
C ALA A 42 40.36 -2.84 -18.82
N GLY A 43 40.98 -4.02 -18.74
CA GLY A 43 40.27 -5.30 -18.70
C GLY A 43 39.83 -5.57 -17.27
N GLY A 44 38.53 -5.51 -17.01
CA GLY A 44 37.94 -5.97 -15.75
C GLY A 44 36.61 -5.31 -15.44
N LEU A 45 36.61 -4.01 -15.15
CA LEU A 45 35.44 -3.36 -14.53
C LEU A 45 34.41 -2.79 -15.53
N GLY A 46 34.82 -2.49 -16.77
CA GLY A 46 33.88 -2.05 -17.82
C GLY A 46 32.93 -3.16 -18.27
N SER A 47 33.40 -4.41 -18.31
CA SER A 47 32.61 -5.55 -18.79
C SER A 47 31.51 -5.95 -17.81
N GLU A 48 31.80 -5.96 -16.51
CA GLU A 48 30.84 -6.35 -15.46
C GLU A 48 29.81 -5.25 -15.22
N ALA A 49 30.24 -3.97 -15.14
CA ALA A 49 29.32 -2.85 -14.99
C ALA A 49 28.37 -2.74 -16.19
N ASP A 50 28.87 -2.90 -17.42
CA ASP A 50 28.05 -2.91 -18.63
C ASP A 50 27.10 -4.11 -18.68
N PHE A 51 27.54 -5.28 -18.20
CA PHE A 51 26.68 -6.45 -18.04
C PHE A 51 25.52 -6.18 -17.06
N LEU A 52 25.81 -5.63 -15.88
CA LEU A 52 24.79 -5.30 -14.87
C LEU A 52 23.81 -4.23 -15.36
N LEU A 53 24.30 -3.25 -16.13
CA LEU A 53 23.46 -2.23 -16.77
C LEU A 53 22.52 -2.87 -17.81
N ARG A 54 23.05 -3.75 -18.67
CA ARG A 54 22.22 -4.49 -19.66
C ARG A 54 21.24 -5.44 -19.00
N ALA A 55 21.61 -6.05 -17.87
CA ALA A 55 20.75 -6.90 -17.06
C ALA A 55 19.64 -6.14 -16.31
N GLY A 56 19.61 -4.80 -16.40
CA GLY A 56 18.56 -3.98 -15.79
C GLY A 56 18.66 -3.84 -14.27
N VAL A 57 19.82 -4.17 -13.68
CA VAL A 57 20.03 -4.16 -12.22
C VAL A 57 19.77 -2.77 -11.64
N THR A 58 20.14 -1.70 -12.34
CA THR A 58 19.86 -0.32 -11.89
C THR A 58 18.37 -0.04 -11.73
N ALA A 59 17.52 -0.56 -12.62
CA ALA A 59 16.07 -0.39 -12.50
C ALA A 59 15.53 -1.19 -11.31
N MET A 60 16.01 -2.43 -11.14
CA MET A 60 15.63 -3.30 -10.02
C MET A 60 16.02 -2.69 -8.66
N VAL A 61 17.26 -2.20 -8.53
CA VAL A 61 17.74 -1.55 -7.31
C VAL A 61 16.98 -0.26 -7.05
N ARG A 62 16.72 0.56 -8.09
CA ARG A 62 15.89 1.75 -7.95
C ARG A 62 14.50 1.41 -7.43
N GLU A 63 13.85 0.39 -7.97
CA GLU A 63 12.54 -0.06 -7.52
C GLU A 63 12.57 -0.52 -6.06
N ALA A 64 13.55 -1.36 -5.69
CA ALA A 64 13.71 -1.82 -4.33
C ALA A 64 13.93 -0.66 -3.34
N LEU A 65 14.77 0.33 -3.70
CA LEU A 65 14.97 1.55 -2.90
C LEU A 65 13.69 2.39 -2.79
N LEU A 66 12.92 2.51 -3.87
CA LEU A 66 11.61 3.17 -3.82
C LEU A 66 10.67 2.44 -2.85
N LYS A 67 10.67 1.10 -2.84
CA LYS A 67 9.86 0.32 -1.90
C LYS A 67 10.29 0.52 -0.45
N VAL A 68 11.59 0.67 -0.17
CA VAL A 68 12.07 1.06 1.17
C VAL A 68 11.55 2.45 1.57
N LEU A 69 11.62 3.43 0.67
CA LEU A 69 11.14 4.79 0.95
C LEU A 69 9.61 4.86 1.14
N GLU A 70 8.87 4.03 0.41
CA GLU A 70 7.41 3.92 0.46
C GLU A 70 6.93 3.19 1.73
N ALA A 71 7.56 2.07 2.08
CA ALA A 71 7.19 1.21 3.20
C ALA A 71 7.73 1.70 4.54
N ARG A 72 8.88 2.42 4.53
CA ARG A 72 9.63 2.86 5.71
C ARG A 72 9.77 1.75 6.76
N PRO A 73 10.33 0.59 6.38
CA PRO A 73 10.54 -0.50 7.33
C PRO A 73 11.50 -0.08 8.43
N GLU A 74 11.28 -0.62 9.64
CA GLU A 74 12.21 -0.45 10.77
C GLU A 74 13.60 -1.00 10.45
N GLU A 75 13.64 -2.12 9.71
CA GLU A 75 14.87 -2.79 9.28
C GLU A 75 15.01 -2.78 7.74
N PRO A 76 15.59 -1.71 7.16
CA PRO A 76 15.63 -1.54 5.71
C PRO A 76 16.52 -2.55 4.98
N VAL A 77 17.58 -3.05 5.61
CA VAL A 77 18.49 -4.04 5.00
C VAL A 77 17.81 -5.42 4.93
N SER A 78 17.18 -5.87 6.02
CA SER A 78 16.41 -7.11 6.07
C SER A 78 15.24 -7.06 5.06
N PHE A 79 14.55 -5.93 4.98
CA PHE A 79 13.50 -5.71 3.98
C PHE A 79 14.01 -5.87 2.54
N LEU A 80 15.19 -5.30 2.22
CA LEU A 80 15.78 -5.43 0.88
C LEU A 80 16.15 -6.88 0.57
N ALA A 81 16.73 -7.60 1.53
CA ALA A 81 17.05 -9.02 1.36
C ALA A 81 15.80 -9.84 1.03
N ASP A 82 14.75 -9.70 1.84
CA ASP A 82 13.45 -10.36 1.63
C ASP A 82 12.80 -9.94 0.29
N TYR A 83 12.96 -8.66 -0.10
CA TYR A 83 12.41 -8.14 -1.34
C TYR A 83 13.06 -8.80 -2.56
N PHE A 84 14.40 -8.87 -2.58
CA PHE A 84 15.12 -9.51 -3.67
C PHE A 84 14.89 -11.02 -3.71
N GLU A 85 14.85 -11.69 -2.55
CA GLU A 85 14.53 -13.13 -2.48
C GLU A 85 13.17 -13.42 -3.12
N ARG A 86 12.13 -12.64 -2.77
CA ARG A 86 10.79 -12.80 -3.35
C ARG A 86 10.71 -12.42 -4.83
N LEU A 87 11.57 -11.51 -5.29
CA LEU A 87 11.66 -11.14 -6.70
C LEU A 87 12.29 -12.26 -7.54
N VAL A 88 13.33 -12.91 -7.01
CA VAL A 88 14.03 -14.04 -7.63
C VAL A 88 13.13 -15.27 -7.67
N LEU A 89 12.47 -15.62 -6.56
CA LEU A 89 11.51 -16.74 -6.48
C LEU A 89 10.27 -16.55 -7.36
N GLY A 90 9.99 -15.30 -7.77
CA GLY A 90 8.91 -14.94 -8.68
C GLY A 90 9.34 -14.81 -10.15
N SER A 91 10.62 -15.02 -10.47
CA SER A 91 11.15 -14.89 -11.83
C SER A 91 11.19 -16.27 -12.52
N PRO A 92 10.70 -16.40 -13.77
CA PRO A 92 10.65 -17.68 -14.49
C PRO A 92 12.02 -18.29 -14.85
N GLY A 93 13.15 -17.69 -14.41
CA GLY A 93 14.50 -18.09 -14.81
C GLY A 93 15.40 -18.64 -13.71
N ALA A 94 14.91 -18.88 -12.50
CA ALA A 94 15.76 -19.34 -11.38
C ALA A 94 16.05 -20.86 -11.38
N ALA A 95 15.39 -21.64 -12.24
CA ALA A 95 15.68 -23.05 -12.45
C ALA A 95 15.77 -23.33 -13.95
N GLY A 96 16.91 -23.88 -14.38
CA GLY A 96 17.28 -24.40 -15.70
C GLY A 96 16.33 -24.20 -16.88
N GLU A 97 16.88 -23.59 -17.94
CA GLU A 97 16.35 -23.50 -19.31
C GLU A 97 15.43 -24.65 -19.72
N SER A 98 14.11 -24.46 -19.60
CA SER A 98 13.11 -25.18 -20.37
C SER A 98 11.79 -24.40 -20.34
N SER A 99 11.56 -23.59 -21.39
CA SER A 99 10.40 -22.72 -21.59
C SER A 99 10.16 -21.67 -20.50
N ALA A 100 10.06 -20.39 -20.89
CA ALA A 100 9.58 -19.31 -20.05
C ALA A 100 8.09 -19.52 -19.68
N GLU A 101 7.80 -20.49 -18.81
CA GLU A 101 6.48 -20.73 -18.26
C GLU A 101 6.21 -19.65 -17.22
N LEU A 102 5.18 -18.84 -17.50
CA LEU A 102 4.68 -17.84 -16.57
C LEU A 102 4.36 -18.50 -15.22
N PRO A 103 4.69 -17.87 -14.08
CA PRO A 103 4.44 -18.45 -12.77
C PRO A 103 2.99 -18.94 -12.63
N GLY A 104 2.82 -20.11 -12.01
CA GLY A 104 1.51 -20.72 -11.85
C GLY A 104 0.55 -19.79 -11.09
N PRO A 105 -0.78 -19.96 -11.27
CA PRO A 105 -1.80 -19.21 -10.52
C PRO A 105 -1.53 -19.06 -9.00
N PRO A 106 -1.12 -20.10 -8.24
CA PRO A 106 -0.89 -19.97 -6.80
C PRO A 106 0.32 -19.08 -6.45
N GLN A 107 1.39 -19.11 -7.24
CA GLN A 107 2.59 -18.27 -7.03
C GLN A 107 2.29 -16.81 -7.34
N ARG A 108 1.59 -16.54 -8.45
CA ARG A 108 1.15 -15.17 -8.81
C ARG A 108 0.27 -14.56 -7.72
N LEU A 109 -0.63 -15.36 -7.15
CA LEU A 109 -1.47 -14.95 -6.05
C LEU A 109 -0.70 -14.66 -4.76
N ALA A 110 0.27 -15.51 -4.39
CA ALA A 110 1.14 -15.26 -3.24
C ALA A 110 1.94 -13.96 -3.41
N ARG A 111 2.47 -13.73 -4.62
CA ARG A 111 3.23 -12.51 -4.95
C ARG A 111 2.35 -11.26 -4.96
N ALA A 112 1.15 -11.33 -5.52
CA ALA A 112 0.18 -10.23 -5.49
C ALA A 112 -0.22 -9.87 -4.06
N LEU A 113 -0.47 -10.88 -3.21
CA LEU A 113 -0.78 -10.67 -1.80
C LEU A 113 0.38 -10.03 -1.04
N TRP A 114 1.62 -10.38 -1.38
CA TRP A 114 2.81 -9.73 -0.83
C TRP A 114 2.88 -8.25 -1.22
N TYR A 115 2.75 -7.91 -2.52
CA TYR A 115 2.76 -6.52 -2.97
C TYR A 115 1.74 -5.65 -2.23
N VAL A 116 0.49 -6.11 -2.14
CA VAL A 116 -0.59 -5.38 -1.43
C VAL A 116 -0.26 -5.09 0.04
N ARG A 117 0.60 -5.90 0.67
CA ARG A 117 0.99 -5.77 2.07
C ARG A 117 2.24 -4.94 2.32
N LEU A 118 2.97 -4.55 1.27
CA LEU A 118 4.22 -3.80 1.41
C LEU A 118 4.02 -2.40 2.00
N ALA A 119 2.84 -1.79 1.83
CA ALA A 119 2.55 -0.48 2.38
C ALA A 119 1.18 -0.45 3.04
N HIS A 120 1.06 0.33 4.11
CA HIS A 120 -0.23 0.60 4.71
C HIS A 120 -1.11 1.38 3.72
N HIS A 121 -2.41 1.07 3.69
CA HIS A 121 -3.37 1.65 2.76
C HIS A 121 -3.59 3.16 2.95
N SER A 122 -3.13 3.75 4.06
CA SER A 122 -3.08 5.21 4.25
C SER A 122 -2.02 5.89 3.37
N HIS A 123 -0.97 5.18 2.96
CA HIS A 123 0.10 5.69 2.09
C HIS A 123 -0.35 5.60 0.62
N ARG A 124 -1.33 6.43 0.22
CA ARG A 124 -2.06 6.30 -1.05
C ARG A 124 -1.16 6.02 -2.27
N THR A 125 -0.11 6.80 -2.47
CA THR A 125 0.78 6.64 -3.62
C THR A 125 1.50 5.27 -3.62
N ALA A 126 2.07 4.89 -2.48
CA ALA A 126 2.75 3.60 -2.31
C ALA A 126 1.78 2.43 -2.46
N PHE A 127 0.61 2.53 -1.84
CA PHE A 127 -0.43 1.52 -1.90
C PHE A 127 -0.99 1.35 -3.32
N ASP A 128 -1.26 2.45 -4.03
CA ASP A 128 -1.76 2.41 -5.41
C ASP A 128 -0.72 1.86 -6.40
N SER A 129 0.56 2.15 -6.16
CA SER A 129 1.71 1.58 -6.87
C SER A 129 1.79 0.07 -6.64
N ASN A 130 1.75 -0.37 -5.38
CA ASN A 130 1.75 -1.77 -4.98
C ASN A 130 0.54 -2.55 -5.52
N ALA A 131 -0.65 -1.97 -5.47
CA ALA A 131 -1.86 -2.56 -6.05
C ALA A 131 -1.73 -2.69 -7.58
N GLY A 132 -1.07 -1.74 -8.25
CA GLY A 132 -0.73 -1.84 -9.67
C GLY A 132 0.19 -3.03 -9.95
N ALA A 133 1.29 -3.18 -9.19
CA ALA A 133 2.19 -4.33 -9.34
C ALA A 133 1.48 -5.67 -9.10
N ALA A 134 0.61 -5.74 -8.09
CA ALA A 134 -0.22 -6.90 -7.83
C ALA A 134 -1.18 -7.23 -8.98
N TYR A 135 -1.77 -6.21 -9.61
CA TYR A 135 -2.64 -6.35 -10.77
C TYR A 135 -1.89 -6.95 -11.97
N GLU A 136 -0.71 -6.41 -12.30
CA GLU A 136 0.12 -6.89 -13.41
C GLU A 136 0.54 -8.36 -13.19
N VAL A 137 0.98 -8.70 -11.97
CA VAL A 137 1.35 -10.09 -11.63
C VAL A 137 0.18 -11.05 -11.84
N LEU A 138 -1.04 -10.68 -11.47
CA LEU A 138 -2.22 -11.53 -11.67
C LEU A 138 -2.70 -11.56 -13.13
N GLY A 139 -2.50 -10.46 -13.87
CA GLY A 139 -2.87 -10.32 -15.28
C GLY A 139 -1.94 -11.06 -16.25
N ALA A 140 -0.68 -11.29 -15.86
CA ALA A 140 0.38 -11.84 -16.73
C ALA A 140 0.12 -13.26 -17.30
N GLY A 141 -0.96 -13.95 -16.89
CA GLY A 141 -1.17 -15.38 -17.17
C GLY A 141 -1.86 -15.77 -18.47
N GLY A 142 -1.99 -14.91 -19.47
CA GLY A 142 -2.75 -15.27 -20.68
C GLY A 142 -2.30 -14.60 -21.98
N ARG A 143 -1.69 -15.38 -22.88
CA ARG A 143 -1.31 -14.97 -24.26
C ARG A 143 -2.49 -14.49 -25.15
N ARG A 144 -3.75 -14.61 -24.69
CA ARG A 144 -4.97 -14.29 -25.48
C ARG A 144 -6.14 -13.70 -24.68
N ARG A 145 -5.98 -13.38 -23.39
CA ARG A 145 -7.11 -12.92 -22.56
C ARG A 145 -7.28 -11.40 -22.64
N LYS A 146 -8.54 -10.94 -22.64
CA LYS A 146 -8.91 -9.51 -22.53
C LYS A 146 -8.11 -8.86 -21.41
N ALA A 147 -7.63 -7.63 -21.63
CA ALA A 147 -6.87 -6.87 -20.63
C ALA A 147 -7.62 -6.87 -19.29
N GLY A 148 -7.08 -7.57 -18.28
CA GLY A 148 -7.76 -7.73 -17.00
C GLY A 148 -7.25 -8.89 -16.15
N VAL A 149 -7.46 -8.77 -14.84
CA VAL A 149 -7.24 -9.88 -13.90
C VAL A 149 -8.46 -10.80 -13.96
N ASP A 150 -8.22 -12.11 -14.01
CA ASP A 150 -9.29 -13.11 -13.94
C ASP A 150 -10.09 -12.99 -12.64
N GLY A 151 -11.42 -12.94 -12.73
CA GLY A 151 -12.32 -12.72 -11.60
C GLY A 151 -12.17 -13.75 -10.48
N ARG A 152 -11.80 -14.99 -10.81
CA ARG A 152 -11.52 -16.03 -9.82
C ARG A 152 -10.26 -15.70 -9.02
N LEU A 153 -9.19 -15.27 -9.68
CA LEU A 153 -7.94 -14.85 -9.04
C LEU A 153 -8.12 -13.61 -8.18
N TYR A 154 -8.89 -12.63 -8.67
CA TYR A 154 -9.26 -11.45 -7.91
C TYR A 154 -10.04 -11.81 -6.64
N SER A 155 -11.10 -12.60 -6.76
CA SER A 155 -11.93 -13.02 -5.63
C SER A 155 -11.14 -13.82 -4.59
N GLU A 156 -10.22 -14.68 -5.05
CA GLU A 156 -9.31 -15.42 -4.18
C GLU A 156 -8.32 -14.49 -3.46
N LEU A 157 -7.75 -13.49 -4.14
CA LEU A 157 -6.87 -12.50 -3.51
C LEU A 157 -7.60 -11.77 -2.38
N LEU A 158 -8.81 -11.27 -2.65
CA LEU A 158 -9.60 -10.56 -1.64
C LEU A 158 -9.90 -11.44 -0.43
N ARG A 159 -10.27 -12.71 -0.66
CA ARG A 159 -10.46 -13.70 0.41
C ARG A 159 -9.21 -13.84 1.28
N ARG A 160 -8.02 -13.95 0.68
CA ARG A 160 -6.74 -14.05 1.42
C ARG A 160 -6.32 -12.78 2.14
N ILE A 161 -6.74 -11.62 1.66
CA ILE A 161 -6.57 -10.35 2.39
C ILE A 161 -7.40 -10.45 3.68
N CYS A 162 -8.70 -10.73 3.57
CA CYS A 162 -9.62 -10.76 4.70
C CYS A 162 -9.37 -11.90 5.71
N GLN A 163 -8.73 -12.99 5.31
CA GLN A 163 -8.39 -14.12 6.20
C GLN A 163 -7.39 -13.76 7.31
N ARG A 164 -6.58 -12.72 7.14
CA ARG A 164 -5.57 -12.31 8.11
C ARG A 164 -6.01 -11.03 8.81
N GLY A 165 -6.86 -11.13 9.82
CA GLY A 165 -7.16 -10.01 10.71
C GLY A 165 -8.33 -10.24 11.66
N ALA A 166 -8.68 -9.18 12.40
CA ALA A 166 -9.68 -9.21 13.46
C ALA A 166 -11.14 -9.08 12.97
N ALA A 167 -11.36 -8.95 11.66
CA ALA A 167 -12.70 -8.77 11.12
C ALA A 167 -13.54 -10.06 11.27
N PRO A 168 -14.79 -9.97 11.74
CA PRO A 168 -15.70 -11.11 11.78
C PRO A 168 -15.88 -11.74 10.39
N ALA A 169 -15.95 -13.07 10.33
CA ALA A 169 -16.10 -13.81 9.08
C ALA A 169 -17.35 -13.39 8.29
N GLU A 170 -18.45 -13.10 8.98
CA GLU A 170 -19.70 -12.61 8.39
C GLU A 170 -19.52 -11.25 7.69
N ALA A 171 -18.78 -10.32 8.32
CA ALA A 171 -18.52 -9.01 7.74
C ALA A 171 -17.59 -9.10 6.53
N ALA A 172 -16.56 -9.95 6.61
CA ALA A 172 -15.70 -10.24 5.48
C ALA A 172 -16.48 -10.85 4.31
N ALA A 173 -17.34 -11.84 4.56
CA ALA A 173 -18.19 -12.46 3.55
C ALA A 173 -19.16 -11.45 2.92
N ALA A 174 -19.81 -10.61 3.73
CA ALA A 174 -20.70 -9.57 3.26
C ALA A 174 -19.97 -8.52 2.40
N LEU A 175 -18.77 -8.09 2.81
CA LEU A 175 -17.93 -7.20 2.02
C LEU A 175 -17.57 -7.84 0.67
N LEU A 176 -17.06 -9.06 0.69
CA LEU A 176 -16.68 -9.81 -0.51
C LEU A 176 -17.87 -9.96 -1.46
N GLY A 177 -19.08 -10.16 -0.95
CA GLY A 177 -20.31 -10.17 -1.74
C GLY A 177 -20.59 -8.84 -2.45
N ARG A 178 -20.24 -7.69 -1.86
CA ARG A 178 -20.39 -6.37 -2.50
C ARG A 178 -19.32 -6.09 -3.54
N VAL A 179 -18.11 -6.59 -3.35
CA VAL A 179 -16.96 -6.28 -4.24
C VAL A 179 -16.60 -7.42 -5.19
N ARG A 180 -17.43 -8.47 -5.29
CA ARG A 180 -17.17 -9.61 -6.17
C ARG A 180 -17.26 -9.23 -7.64
N CYS A 181 -16.51 -9.97 -8.45
CA CYS A 181 -16.73 -10.09 -9.88
C CYS A 181 -17.04 -11.56 -10.19
N ARG A 182 -17.64 -11.86 -11.35
CA ARG A 182 -17.84 -13.24 -11.78
C ARG A 182 -16.49 -13.87 -12.11
N ASP A 183 -16.35 -15.17 -11.91
CA ASP A 183 -15.08 -15.87 -12.09
C ASP A 183 -14.47 -15.71 -13.50
N HIS A 184 -15.31 -15.59 -14.52
CA HIS A 184 -14.90 -15.46 -15.91
C HIS A 184 -14.73 -14.00 -16.38
N GLU A 185 -15.05 -13.02 -15.53
CA GLU A 185 -14.90 -11.61 -15.87
C GLU A 185 -13.43 -11.18 -15.85
N ALA A 186 -13.09 -10.25 -16.75
CA ALA A 186 -11.81 -9.56 -16.74
C ALA A 186 -11.96 -8.32 -15.86
N VAL A 187 -11.39 -8.36 -14.65
CA VAL A 187 -11.49 -7.30 -13.65
C VAL A 187 -10.61 -6.11 -14.06
N PRO A 188 -11.18 -4.90 -14.26
CA PRO A 188 -10.41 -3.70 -14.55
C PRO A 188 -9.59 -3.21 -13.34
N LEU A 189 -8.47 -2.54 -13.58
CA LEU A 189 -7.60 -2.00 -12.53
C LEU A 189 -8.33 -1.12 -11.49
N PRO A 190 -9.26 -0.22 -11.85
CA PRO A 190 -10.00 0.57 -10.85
C PRO A 190 -10.86 -0.28 -9.91
N VAL A 191 -11.50 -1.32 -10.44
CA VAL A 191 -12.33 -2.28 -9.68
C VAL A 191 -11.44 -3.09 -8.74
N PHE A 192 -10.30 -3.58 -9.25
CA PHE A 192 -9.30 -4.28 -8.47
C PHE A 192 -8.81 -3.44 -7.28
N ARG A 193 -8.37 -2.19 -7.55
CA ARG A 193 -7.89 -1.26 -6.51
C ARG A 193 -8.95 -0.98 -5.46
N TYR A 194 -10.20 -0.79 -5.88
CA TYR A 194 -11.31 -0.55 -4.98
C TYR A 194 -11.55 -1.75 -4.04
N GLY A 195 -11.60 -2.98 -4.57
CA GLY A 195 -11.79 -4.18 -3.76
C GLY A 195 -10.66 -4.42 -2.77
N VAL A 196 -9.41 -4.27 -3.22
CA VAL A 196 -8.23 -4.41 -2.36
C VAL A 196 -8.24 -3.37 -1.24
N LEU A 197 -8.49 -2.11 -1.56
CA LEU A 197 -8.59 -1.03 -0.57
C LEU A 197 -9.74 -1.27 0.42
N ALA A 198 -10.92 -1.66 -0.05
CA ALA A 198 -12.07 -1.93 0.81
C ALA A 198 -11.78 -3.06 1.82
N CYS A 199 -11.10 -4.13 1.39
CA CYS A 199 -10.68 -5.21 2.27
C CYS A 199 -9.65 -4.74 3.30
N SER A 200 -8.62 -3.99 2.88
CA SER A 200 -7.62 -3.44 3.80
C SER A 200 -8.22 -2.52 4.86
N VAL A 201 -9.14 -1.64 4.47
CA VAL A 201 -9.79 -0.70 5.40
C VAL A 201 -10.73 -1.44 6.35
N LEU A 202 -11.45 -2.49 5.91
CA LEU A 202 -12.27 -3.30 6.81
C LEU A 202 -11.43 -3.89 7.95
N LEU A 203 -10.25 -4.44 7.64
CA LEU A 203 -9.38 -5.05 8.65
C LEU A 203 -8.90 -4.02 9.68
N GLU A 204 -8.49 -2.84 9.22
CA GLU A 204 -8.08 -1.76 10.13
C GLU A 204 -9.25 -1.23 10.95
N PHE A 205 -10.42 -1.06 10.31
CA PHE A 205 -11.64 -0.63 11.00
C PHE A 205 -12.05 -1.63 12.09
N ALA A 206 -12.02 -2.93 11.80
CA ALA A 206 -12.31 -3.97 12.77
C ALA A 206 -11.30 -3.95 13.93
N ALA A 207 -10.01 -3.80 13.65
CA ALA A 207 -8.97 -3.69 14.69
C ALA A 207 -9.16 -2.45 15.57
N LYS A 208 -9.53 -1.29 14.99
CA LYS A 208 -9.83 -0.07 15.74
C LYS A 208 -11.10 -0.19 16.58
N ALA A 209 -12.15 -0.81 16.03
CA ALA A 209 -13.38 -1.09 16.77
C ALA A 209 -13.11 -2.05 17.94
N ASP A 210 -12.23 -3.04 17.73
CA ASP A 210 -11.83 -3.98 18.78
C ASP A 210 -11.04 -3.28 19.90
N ALA A 211 -10.06 -2.45 19.54
CA ALA A 211 -9.32 -1.63 20.50
C ALA A 211 -10.26 -0.72 21.30
N LEU A 212 -11.24 -0.10 20.63
CA LEU A 212 -12.25 0.73 21.28
C LEU A 212 -13.08 -0.08 22.28
N PHE A 213 -13.56 -1.27 21.91
CA PHE A 213 -14.29 -2.15 22.82
C PHE A 213 -13.42 -2.56 24.04
N GLY A 214 -12.14 -2.81 23.83
CA GLY A 214 -11.19 -3.11 24.91
C GLY A 214 -11.14 -2.01 25.97
N VAL A 215 -11.20 -0.74 25.55
CA VAL A 215 -11.28 0.41 26.47
C VAL A 215 -12.63 0.46 27.20
N LEU A 216 -13.74 0.14 26.52
CA LEU A 216 -15.08 0.15 27.12
C LEU A 216 -15.29 -0.95 28.16
N GLY A 217 -14.74 -2.14 27.91
CA GLY A 217 -14.96 -3.32 28.74
C GLY A 217 -14.08 -3.42 29.97
N GLY A 218 -13.07 -2.54 30.13
CA GLY A 218 -12.17 -2.53 31.29
C GLY A 218 -11.49 -3.88 31.59
N GLY A 219 -11.34 -4.75 30.58
CA GLY A 219 -10.81 -6.11 30.74
C GLY A 219 -11.82 -7.18 31.19
N SER A 220 -13.09 -6.83 31.45
CA SER A 220 -14.14 -7.76 31.93
C SER A 220 -14.72 -8.68 30.83
N GLY A 221 -14.30 -8.53 29.56
CA GLY A 221 -14.83 -9.29 28.42
C GLY A 221 -16.23 -8.89 27.95
N ALA A 222 -16.97 -8.13 28.77
CA ALA A 222 -18.26 -7.52 28.43
C ALA A 222 -18.27 -6.05 28.87
N ALA A 223 -18.98 -5.21 28.11
CA ALA A 223 -19.08 -3.77 28.36
C ALA A 223 -20.55 -3.36 28.56
N ASP A 224 -20.79 -2.21 29.18
CA ASP A 224 -22.15 -1.68 29.34
C ASP A 224 -22.78 -1.45 27.96
N GLY A 225 -23.90 -2.13 27.70
CA GLY A 225 -24.55 -2.12 26.39
C GLY A 225 -25.06 -0.75 25.99
N ARG A 226 -25.40 0.14 26.94
CA ARG A 226 -25.82 1.52 26.63
C ARG A 226 -24.64 2.33 26.10
N VAL A 227 -23.49 2.18 26.74
CA VAL A 227 -22.24 2.84 26.31
C VAL A 227 -21.82 2.32 24.94
N CYS A 228 -21.81 1.00 24.75
CA CYS A 228 -21.54 0.39 23.44
C CYS A 228 -22.52 0.88 22.36
N GLN A 229 -23.81 0.97 22.69
CA GLN A 229 -24.83 1.46 21.75
C GLN A 229 -24.63 2.93 21.38
N ALA A 230 -24.24 3.77 22.33
CA ALA A 230 -23.92 5.18 22.08
C ALA A 230 -22.69 5.32 21.18
N VAL A 231 -21.66 4.51 21.41
CA VAL A 231 -20.46 4.45 20.56
C VAL A 231 -20.81 4.00 19.14
N LEU A 232 -21.64 2.95 18.98
CA LEU A 232 -22.09 2.50 17.66
C LEU A 232 -22.86 3.58 16.91
N ARG A 233 -23.73 4.34 17.58
CA ARG A 233 -24.44 5.48 16.99
C ARG A 233 -23.49 6.59 16.57
N ALA A 234 -22.53 6.95 17.43
CA ALA A 234 -21.52 7.95 17.11
C ALA A 234 -20.67 7.54 15.90
N LEU A 235 -20.32 6.25 15.80
CA LEU A 235 -19.63 5.68 14.62
C LEU A 235 -20.50 5.79 13.36
N GLU A 236 -21.78 5.44 13.45
CA GLU A 236 -22.72 5.53 12.32
C GLU A 236 -22.88 6.97 11.83
N GLU A 237 -23.03 7.94 12.73
CA GLU A 237 -23.12 9.37 12.42
C GLU A 237 -21.82 9.89 11.80
N ALA A 238 -20.67 9.49 12.33
CA ALA A 238 -19.36 9.89 11.84
C ALA A 238 -19.10 9.37 10.42
N LEU A 239 -19.55 8.15 10.11
CA LEU A 239 -19.51 7.58 8.77
C LEU A 239 -20.42 8.33 7.77
N GLY A 240 -21.36 9.15 8.26
CA GLY A 240 -22.24 10.02 7.49
C GLY A 240 -23.31 9.28 6.69
N THR A 241 -24.30 10.02 6.18
CA THR A 241 -25.43 9.47 5.39
C THR A 241 -25.17 9.40 3.88
N GLY A 242 -24.06 9.93 3.38
CA GLY A 242 -23.79 10.02 1.95
C GLY A 242 -23.29 8.71 1.34
N HIS A 243 -23.94 8.22 0.28
CA HIS A 243 -23.31 7.31 -0.68
C HIS A 243 -22.25 8.09 -1.48
N GLY A 244 -21.04 7.55 -1.61
CA GLY A 244 -19.97 8.21 -2.37
C GLY A 244 -18.72 7.33 -2.53
N PRO A 245 -18.00 7.43 -3.65
CA PRO A 245 -17.15 6.36 -4.18
C PRO A 245 -15.74 6.25 -3.56
N ARG A 246 -15.50 6.76 -2.33
CA ARG A 246 -14.12 6.86 -1.81
C ARG A 246 -13.98 6.28 -0.40
N PRO A 247 -13.19 5.21 -0.23
CA PRO A 247 -12.75 4.72 1.08
C PRO A 247 -12.01 5.79 1.92
N GLY A 248 -11.58 6.91 1.31
CA GLY A 248 -11.09 8.08 2.03
C GLY A 248 -12.08 8.69 3.04
N ARG A 249 -13.39 8.42 2.92
CA ARG A 249 -14.39 8.84 3.92
C ARG A 249 -14.20 8.17 5.28
N PHE A 250 -13.58 6.99 5.34
CA PHE A 250 -13.31 6.33 6.62
C PHE A 250 -12.27 7.10 7.45
N LEU A 251 -11.32 7.78 6.80
CA LEU A 251 -10.39 8.69 7.47
C LEU A 251 -11.09 9.98 7.94
N GLU A 252 -11.99 10.52 7.12
CA GLU A 252 -12.81 11.69 7.46
C GLU A 252 -13.76 11.38 8.64
N ALA A 253 -14.35 10.18 8.68
CA ALA A 253 -15.17 9.71 9.78
C ALA A 253 -14.41 9.70 11.11
N GLY A 254 -13.13 9.29 11.11
CA GLY A 254 -12.28 9.38 12.29
C GLY A 254 -12.17 10.80 12.85
N SER A 255 -12.01 11.81 11.98
CA SER A 255 -11.98 13.22 12.39
C SER A 255 -13.32 13.74 12.93
N ARG A 256 -14.44 13.20 12.43
CA ARG A 256 -15.81 13.57 12.87
C ARG A 256 -16.21 12.93 14.20
N LEU A 257 -15.66 11.75 14.49
CA LEU A 257 -15.96 10.99 15.70
C LEU A 257 -15.52 11.75 16.94
N GLY A 258 -14.30 12.35 16.93
CA GLY A 258 -13.76 13.28 17.93
C GLY A 258 -13.78 12.79 19.40
N PRO A 259 -12.68 12.82 20.16
CA PRO A 259 -12.66 12.30 21.53
C PRO A 259 -13.75 12.94 22.41
N ASP A 260 -13.95 14.26 22.30
CA ASP A 260 -14.93 15.00 23.11
C ASP A 260 -16.38 14.61 22.79
N ARG A 261 -16.71 14.42 21.51
CA ARG A 261 -18.06 14.02 21.08
C ARG A 261 -18.38 12.60 21.54
N LEU A 262 -17.42 11.70 21.41
CA LEU A 262 -17.55 10.33 21.87
C LEU A 262 -17.71 10.28 23.40
N ALA A 263 -16.87 11.03 24.13
CA ALA A 263 -16.96 11.13 25.58
C ALA A 263 -18.35 11.63 26.01
N LEU A 264 -18.84 12.74 25.44
CA LEU A 264 -20.17 13.27 25.74
C LEU A 264 -21.30 12.28 25.44
N ALA A 265 -21.21 11.52 24.35
CA ALA A 265 -22.21 10.50 24.01
C ALA A 265 -22.24 9.36 25.04
N MET A 266 -21.06 8.88 25.46
CA MET A 266 -20.92 7.85 26.50
C MET A 266 -21.46 8.35 27.85
N ASP A 267 -21.11 9.58 28.21
CA ASP A 267 -21.54 10.26 29.44
C ASP A 267 -23.07 10.41 29.53
N ARG A 268 -23.72 10.70 28.40
CA ARG A 268 -25.18 10.75 28.31
C ARG A 268 -25.79 9.36 28.50
N ALA A 269 -25.23 8.35 27.86
CA ALA A 269 -25.70 6.97 27.96
C ALA A 269 -25.60 6.40 29.39
N LEU A 270 -24.57 6.76 30.14
CA LEU A 270 -24.43 6.37 31.55
C LEU A 270 -25.46 7.02 32.47
N ARG A 271 -25.92 8.23 32.15
CA ARG A 271 -26.95 8.97 32.92
C ARG A 271 -28.37 8.44 32.66
N GLU A 272 -28.59 7.68 31.60
CA GLU A 272 -29.90 7.07 31.31
C GLU A 272 -30.23 5.97 32.33
N ARG A 273 -31.33 6.13 33.09
CA ARG A 273 -31.77 5.21 34.16
C ARG A 273 -32.29 3.83 33.69
N GLN A 274 -31.97 3.40 32.48
CA GLN A 274 -32.37 2.08 31.98
C GLN A 274 -31.45 0.98 32.52
N ARG A 275 -32.01 -0.20 32.82
CA ARG A 275 -31.20 -1.41 33.10
C ARG A 275 -30.43 -1.76 31.84
N GLY A 276 -29.13 -1.48 31.82
CA GLY A 276 -28.26 -1.83 30.70
C GLY A 276 -28.05 -3.35 30.63
N SER A 277 -28.26 -3.94 29.46
CA SER A 277 -27.71 -5.27 29.16
C SER A 277 -26.19 -5.14 28.92
N ALA A 278 -25.43 -6.19 29.22
CA ALA A 278 -24.03 -6.23 28.82
C ALA A 278 -23.94 -6.57 27.31
N MET A 279 -23.00 -5.95 26.60
CA MET A 279 -22.69 -6.27 25.20
C MET A 279 -21.35 -7.00 25.12
N SER A 280 -21.31 -8.11 24.38
CA SER A 280 -20.08 -8.87 24.17
C SER A 280 -19.22 -8.24 23.08
N ARG A 281 -17.91 -8.57 23.11
CA ARG A 281 -16.95 -8.16 22.09
C ARG A 281 -17.40 -8.54 20.68
N GLU A 282 -17.86 -9.79 20.51
CA GLU A 282 -18.29 -10.31 19.21
C GLU A 282 -19.51 -9.57 18.68
N GLU A 283 -20.50 -9.29 19.54
CA GLU A 283 -21.68 -8.55 19.16
C GLU A 283 -21.34 -7.12 18.73
N PHE A 284 -20.49 -6.43 19.50
CA PHE A 284 -20.04 -5.08 19.18
C PHE A 284 -19.31 -5.05 17.82
N LEU A 285 -18.37 -5.96 17.60
CA LEU A 285 -17.61 -6.04 16.34
C LEU A 285 -18.51 -6.36 15.15
N ARG A 286 -19.47 -7.29 15.31
CA ARG A 286 -20.44 -7.62 14.26
C ARG A 286 -21.24 -6.38 13.85
N ARG A 287 -21.74 -5.63 14.82
CA ARG A 287 -22.53 -4.41 14.56
C ARG A 287 -21.69 -3.28 13.97
N ALA A 288 -20.51 -3.03 14.51
CA ALA A 288 -19.61 -2.00 14.01
C ALA A 288 -19.20 -2.26 12.56
N THR A 289 -18.78 -3.49 12.25
CA THR A 289 -18.33 -3.86 10.89
C THR A 289 -19.49 -3.91 9.91
N ALA A 290 -20.72 -4.22 10.34
CA ALA A 290 -21.92 -4.09 9.50
C ALA A 290 -22.16 -2.64 9.05
N LEU A 291 -21.92 -1.63 9.91
CA LEU A 291 -21.98 -0.22 9.53
C LEU A 291 -20.99 0.10 8.41
N PHE A 292 -19.77 -0.42 8.50
CA PHE A 292 -18.76 -0.26 7.45
C PHE A 292 -19.24 -0.87 6.13
N VAL A 293 -19.66 -2.15 6.14
CA VAL A 293 -20.06 -2.88 4.93
C VAL A 293 -21.26 -2.24 4.25
N ALA A 294 -22.22 -1.69 5.01
CA ALA A 294 -23.37 -0.98 4.47
C ALA A 294 -22.98 0.28 3.66
N ARG A 295 -21.82 0.88 3.93
CA ARG A 295 -21.32 2.06 3.24
C ARG A 295 -20.46 1.74 2.01
N VAL A 296 -20.03 0.49 1.84
CA VAL A 296 -19.26 0.07 0.67
C VAL A 296 -20.20 -0.01 -0.54
N LYS A 297 -19.88 0.78 -1.59
CA LYS A 297 -20.60 0.72 -2.86
C LYS A 297 -20.41 -0.67 -3.48
N PRO A 298 -21.50 -1.36 -3.88
CA PRO A 298 -21.39 -2.61 -4.62
C PRO A 298 -20.77 -2.37 -6.00
N ILE A 299 -20.03 -3.36 -6.48
CA ILE A 299 -19.59 -3.43 -7.88
C ILE A 299 -20.77 -3.99 -8.69
N GLU A 300 -21.17 -3.27 -9.73
CA GLU A 300 -22.20 -3.64 -10.70
C GLU A 300 -21.57 -4.16 -11.98
#